data_AF-A0A537INE7-F1
#
_entry.id   AF-A0A537INE7-F1
#
_cell.length_a   1.000
_cell.length_b   1.000
_cell.length_c   1.000
_cell.angle_alpha   90.00
_cell.angle_beta   90.00
_cell.angle_gamma   90.00
#
_symmetry.space_group_name_H-M   'P 1'
#
loop_
_entity.id
_entity.type
_entity.pdbx_description
1 polymer ?
#
loop_
_entity_poly.entity_id
_entity_poly.type
_entity_poly.pdbx_seq_one_letter_code
_entity_poly.pdbx_strand_id
1 'polypeptide(L)'
;MPDLRIVPRAQVHLHEDTDPARVQRLVTDLRADGILRNPPVAAPLAPDGFVVLDGANRTSALLALEAPMVLLQVVDYEDPAVRLDVWSHLLTQPVDLPALLRAKGLSLQDVDPTVASRRLSGRTAACYVLTSARAFEVSTSPHRSLAATLSAVVEAYKPSNRIYRVMSTDLGALREEYGSVAALVVFPTFTKRDIVDIARAPVKLPTGITRHLIPGRALRVNIPLDVLISPGDIDQKNRWMAEEIHRRLLENRIRFYPESSFLFDE
;
A
#
# COMPACT_ATOMS: atom_id res chain seq x y z
N MET A 1 7.64 -4.83 22.16
CA MET A 1 6.77 -5.90 21.59
C MET A 1 5.78 -5.25 20.63
N PRO A 2 5.43 -5.88 19.50
CA PRO A 2 4.39 -5.35 18.61
C PRO A 2 3.03 -5.34 19.33
N ASP A 3 2.24 -4.29 19.12
CA ASP A 3 0.86 -4.17 19.61
C ASP A 3 -0.07 -4.87 18.62
N LEU A 4 -0.72 -5.95 19.06
CA LEU A 4 -1.60 -6.79 18.26
C LEU A 4 -3.01 -6.71 18.81
N ARG A 5 -3.96 -6.25 17.98
CA ARG A 5 -5.36 -6.04 18.38
C ARG A 5 -6.31 -6.69 17.42
N ILE A 6 -7.27 -7.44 17.95
CA ILE A 6 -8.40 -7.96 17.19
C ILE A 6 -9.49 -6.90 17.24
N VAL A 7 -9.90 -6.39 16.07
CA VAL A 7 -10.86 -5.29 15.94
C VAL A 7 -12.04 -5.69 15.05
N PRO A 8 -13.22 -5.05 15.19
CA PRO A 8 -14.35 -5.29 14.29
C PRO A 8 -13.99 -4.87 12.87
N ARG A 9 -14.40 -5.66 11.87
CA ARG A 9 -14.14 -5.34 10.46
C ARG A 9 -14.62 -3.95 10.02
N ALA A 10 -15.68 -3.44 10.67
CA ALA A 10 -16.28 -2.14 10.36
C ALA A 10 -15.37 -0.95 10.73
N GLN A 11 -14.41 -1.16 11.64
CA GLN A 11 -13.44 -0.15 12.05
C GLN A 11 -12.20 -0.11 11.15
N VAL A 12 -12.09 -1.00 10.16
CA VAL A 12 -10.87 -1.15 9.34
C VAL A 12 -11.05 -0.46 8.00
N HIS A 13 -10.24 0.57 7.74
CA HIS A 13 -10.30 1.40 6.54
C HIS A 13 -9.04 1.26 5.69
N LEU A 14 -9.21 1.28 4.37
CA LEU A 14 -8.12 1.30 3.40
C LEU A 14 -7.89 2.72 2.88
N HIS A 15 -6.64 3.09 2.62
CA HIS A 15 -6.28 4.30 1.87
C HIS A 15 -5.89 4.00 0.42
N GLU A 16 -5.65 2.75 0.06
CA GLU A 16 -5.38 2.29 -1.30
C GLU A 16 -6.38 1.24 -1.78
N ASP A 17 -6.61 1.20 -3.09
CA ASP A 17 -7.31 0.14 -3.80
C ASP A 17 -6.51 -1.17 -3.72
N THR A 18 -7.18 -2.28 -4.02
CA THR A 18 -6.57 -3.60 -4.02
C THR A 18 -6.48 -4.18 -5.42
N ASP A 19 -5.62 -5.18 -5.57
CA ASP A 19 -5.52 -5.99 -6.79
C ASP A 19 -6.48 -7.18 -6.67
N PRO A 20 -7.58 -7.24 -7.45
CA PRO A 20 -8.56 -8.31 -7.34
C PRO A 20 -7.97 -9.71 -7.52
N ALA A 21 -6.98 -9.88 -8.41
CA ALA A 21 -6.35 -11.17 -8.65
C ALA A 21 -5.47 -11.59 -7.47
N ARG A 22 -4.83 -10.62 -6.78
CA ARG A 22 -4.07 -10.90 -5.55
C ARG A 22 -4.99 -11.20 -4.38
N VAL A 23 -6.11 -10.48 -4.25
CA VAL A 23 -7.12 -10.73 -3.21
C VAL A 23 -7.70 -12.14 -3.35
N GLN A 24 -8.10 -12.56 -4.56
CA GLN A 24 -8.68 -13.91 -4.76
C GLN A 24 -7.70 -15.05 -4.46
N ARG A 25 -6.42 -14.87 -4.80
CA ARG A 25 -5.37 -15.82 -4.40
C ARG A 25 -5.26 -15.92 -2.88
N LEU A 26 -5.17 -14.78 -2.19
CA LEU A 26 -5.12 -14.74 -0.72
C LEU A 26 -6.36 -15.35 -0.06
N VAL A 27 -7.56 -15.15 -0.62
CA VAL A 27 -8.80 -15.81 -0.14
C VAL A 27 -8.68 -17.33 -0.22
N THR A 28 -8.15 -17.84 -1.33
CA THR A 28 -7.93 -19.28 -1.55
C THR A 28 -6.90 -19.82 -0.57
N ASP A 29 -5.75 -19.14 -0.44
CA ASP A 29 -4.66 -19.54 0.45
C ASP A 29 -5.11 -19.53 1.92
N LEU A 30 -5.83 -18.49 2.36
CA LEU A 30 -6.35 -18.40 3.73
C LEU A 30 -7.35 -19.52 4.05
N ARG A 31 -8.20 -19.92 3.09
CA ARG A 31 -9.13 -21.06 3.28
C ARG A 31 -8.38 -22.39 3.34
N ALA A 32 -7.37 -22.58 2.50
CA ALA A 32 -6.60 -23.81 2.45
C ALA A 32 -5.72 -23.99 3.69
N ASP A 33 -5.01 -22.94 4.09
CA ASP A 33 -4.07 -22.97 5.21
C ASP A 33 -4.78 -22.89 6.57
N GLY A 34 -5.94 -22.22 6.63
CA GLY A 34 -6.66 -21.94 7.88
C GLY A 34 -5.87 -21.06 8.85
N ILE A 35 -4.85 -20.34 8.39
CA ILE A 35 -3.91 -19.57 9.21
C ILE A 35 -3.68 -18.18 8.62
N LEU A 36 -3.81 -17.14 9.44
CA LEU A 36 -3.31 -15.80 9.11
C LEU A 36 -1.84 -15.69 9.56
N ARG A 37 -0.91 -15.77 8.60
CA ARG A 37 0.53 -15.75 8.87
C ARG A 37 1.01 -14.38 9.38
N ASN A 38 0.72 -13.32 8.63
CA ASN A 38 1.19 -11.96 8.90
C ASN A 38 -0.03 -11.03 9.04
N PRO A 39 -0.30 -10.42 10.22
CA PRO A 39 -1.36 -9.43 10.34
C PRO A 39 -1.10 -8.22 9.44
N PRO A 40 -2.15 -7.59 8.88
CA PRO A 40 -2.04 -6.24 8.35
C PRO A 40 -1.53 -5.27 9.42
N VAL A 41 -0.75 -4.28 9.00
CA VAL A 41 -0.30 -3.21 9.90
C VAL A 41 -1.19 -2.00 9.70
N ALA A 42 -1.63 -1.39 10.79
CA ALA A 42 -2.54 -0.26 10.77
C ALA A 42 -2.16 0.78 11.83
N ALA A 43 -2.71 1.98 11.68
CA ALA A 43 -2.65 3.02 12.69
C ALA A 43 -4.04 3.45 13.14
N PRO A 44 -4.19 3.98 14.36
CA PRO A 44 -5.45 4.56 14.82
C PRO A 44 -5.97 5.64 13.87
N LEU A 45 -7.27 5.63 13.63
CA LEU A 45 -8.01 6.61 12.84
C LEU A 45 -9.16 7.15 13.69
N ALA A 46 -9.08 8.41 14.11
CA ALA A 46 -10.14 9.03 14.91
C ALA A 46 -11.49 9.05 14.16
N PRO A 47 -12.64 9.04 14.87
CA PRO A 47 -12.76 8.91 16.32
C PRO A 47 -12.60 7.47 16.83
N ASP A 48 -12.96 6.45 16.04
CA ASP A 48 -12.91 5.05 16.44
C ASP A 48 -12.75 4.14 15.21
N GLY A 49 -11.51 3.94 14.79
CA GLY A 49 -11.17 3.19 13.60
C GLY A 49 -9.67 3.00 13.41
N PHE A 50 -9.30 2.34 12.31
CA PHE A 50 -7.93 2.05 11.94
C PHE A 50 -7.74 2.24 10.43
N VAL A 51 -6.62 2.85 10.03
CA VAL A 51 -6.19 2.91 8.63
C VAL A 51 -5.10 1.88 8.39
N VAL A 52 -5.31 0.98 7.43
CA VAL A 52 -4.32 -0.04 7.04
C VAL A 52 -3.16 0.64 6.32
N LEU A 53 -1.96 0.56 6.90
CA LEU A 53 -0.72 1.10 6.32
C LEU A 53 -0.01 0.07 5.44
N ASP A 54 -0.12 -1.22 5.79
CA ASP A 54 0.42 -2.32 5.00
C ASP A 54 -0.51 -3.53 5.06
N GLY A 55 -0.72 -4.18 3.92
CA GLY A 55 -1.55 -5.38 3.82
C GLY A 55 -2.97 -5.14 3.32
N ALA A 56 -3.22 -4.11 2.50
CA ALA A 56 -4.54 -3.85 1.91
C ALA A 56 -5.17 -5.11 1.27
N ASN A 57 -4.42 -5.85 0.45
CA ASN A 57 -4.92 -7.10 -0.15
C ASN A 57 -5.25 -8.19 0.89
N ARG A 58 -4.47 -8.29 1.98
CA ARG A 58 -4.73 -9.24 3.09
C ARG A 58 -6.00 -8.85 3.85
N THR A 59 -6.16 -7.57 4.16
CA THR A 59 -7.39 -7.04 4.75
C THR A 59 -8.59 -7.33 3.85
N SER A 60 -8.53 -6.98 2.57
CA SER A 60 -9.64 -7.26 1.63
C SER A 60 -9.94 -8.75 1.49
N ALA A 61 -8.95 -9.63 1.56
CA ALA A 61 -9.19 -11.07 1.56
C ALA A 61 -9.95 -11.52 2.82
N LEU A 62 -9.58 -11.05 4.02
CA LEU A 62 -10.32 -11.32 5.26
C LEU A 62 -11.77 -10.80 5.18
N LEU A 63 -11.96 -9.60 4.62
CA LEU A 63 -13.28 -9.00 4.42
C LEU A 63 -14.15 -9.79 3.42
N ALA A 64 -13.53 -10.34 2.37
CA ALA A 64 -14.19 -11.20 1.37
C ALA A 64 -14.50 -12.61 1.91
N LEU A 65 -13.79 -13.06 2.94
CA LEU A 65 -14.12 -14.24 3.73
C LEU A 65 -15.21 -13.98 4.78
N GLU A 66 -15.79 -12.77 4.78
CA GLU A 66 -16.81 -12.35 5.74
C GLU A 66 -16.36 -12.40 7.20
N ALA A 67 -15.05 -12.40 7.46
CA ALA A 67 -14.52 -12.41 8.82
C ALA A 67 -15.08 -11.19 9.61
N PRO A 68 -15.80 -11.38 10.72
CA PRO A 68 -16.37 -10.29 11.51
C PRO A 68 -15.28 -9.44 12.18
N MET A 69 -14.10 -10.02 12.40
CA MET A 69 -12.97 -9.37 13.05
C MET A 69 -11.69 -9.48 12.23
N VAL A 70 -10.74 -8.58 12.49
CA VAL A 70 -9.43 -8.52 11.84
C VAL A 70 -8.36 -8.39 12.91
N LEU A 71 -7.32 -9.24 12.88
CA LEU A 71 -6.11 -8.97 13.66
C LEU A 71 -5.28 -7.90 12.95
N LEU A 72 -4.99 -6.81 13.64
CA LEU A 72 -4.08 -5.76 13.21
C LEU A 72 -2.84 -5.75 14.08
N GLN A 73 -1.69 -5.46 13.48
CA GLN A 73 -0.61 -4.81 14.22
C GLN A 73 -0.87 -3.31 14.24
N VAL A 74 -1.05 -2.74 15.42
CA VAL A 74 -1.26 -1.30 15.58
C VAL A 74 0.08 -0.62 15.82
N VAL A 75 0.34 0.47 15.09
CA VAL A 75 1.52 1.31 15.28
C VAL A 75 1.10 2.75 15.53
N ASP A 76 1.90 3.48 16.31
CA ASP A 76 1.78 4.92 16.40
C ASP A 76 2.19 5.51 15.06
N TYR A 77 1.24 6.10 14.33
CA TYR A 77 1.56 6.64 13.03
C TYR A 77 2.45 7.87 13.13
N GLU A 78 2.37 8.66 14.20
CA GLU A 78 3.15 9.88 14.35
C GLU A 78 4.61 9.60 14.71
N ASP A 79 4.94 8.38 15.13
CA ASP A 79 6.32 7.95 15.37
C ASP A 79 7.19 8.25 14.13
N PRO A 80 8.29 9.02 14.27
CA PRO A 80 9.18 9.37 13.16
C PRO A 80 9.85 8.15 12.52
N ALA A 81 9.94 7.02 13.22
CA ALA A 81 10.47 5.77 12.69
C ALA A 81 9.49 5.11 11.69
N VAL A 82 8.18 5.40 11.78
CA VAL A 82 7.20 5.03 10.75
C VAL A 82 7.29 6.04 9.62
N ARG A 83 7.99 5.67 8.55
CA ARG A 83 8.20 6.56 7.39
C ARG A 83 7.22 6.25 6.27
N LEU A 84 6.86 7.29 5.53
CA LEU A 84 6.04 7.19 4.32
C LEU A 84 6.86 7.68 3.14
N ASP A 85 7.25 6.73 2.29
CA ASP A 85 7.90 6.98 1.01
C ASP A 85 6.87 6.78 -0.12
N VAL A 86 7.29 7.06 -1.36
CA VAL A 86 6.49 6.88 -2.56
C VAL A 86 7.29 6.10 -3.59
N TRP A 87 6.66 5.10 -4.19
CA TRP A 87 7.20 4.39 -5.34
C TRP A 87 6.98 5.19 -6.61
N SER A 88 7.93 5.13 -7.54
CA SER A 88 7.68 5.43 -8.95
C SER A 88 7.33 4.14 -9.68
N HIS A 89 6.54 4.25 -10.75
CA HIS A 89 6.19 3.10 -11.59
C HIS A 89 7.05 3.12 -12.86
N LEU A 90 7.94 2.13 -12.97
CA LEU A 90 8.73 1.86 -14.16
C LEU A 90 7.96 0.92 -15.08
N LEU A 91 7.83 1.33 -16.34
CA LEU A 91 7.27 0.56 -17.45
C LEU A 91 8.40 0.21 -18.42
N THR A 92 8.54 -1.08 -18.73
CA THR A 92 9.64 -1.58 -19.57
C THR A 92 9.17 -1.96 -20.97
N GLN A 93 7.87 -2.20 -21.17
CA GLN A 93 7.28 -2.48 -22.47
C GLN A 93 6.94 -1.18 -23.22
N PRO A 94 7.17 -1.10 -24.55
CA PRO A 94 6.77 0.06 -25.34
C PRO A 94 5.28 0.39 -25.17
N VAL A 95 4.97 1.67 -24.94
CA VAL A 95 3.60 2.14 -24.71
C VAL A 95 3.45 3.60 -25.16
N ASP A 96 2.39 3.91 -25.89
CA ASP A 96 1.99 5.30 -26.16
C ASP A 96 1.22 5.87 -24.95
N LEU A 97 1.95 6.07 -23.87
CA LEU A 97 1.38 6.50 -22.60
C LEU A 97 0.65 7.87 -22.71
N PRO A 98 1.16 8.88 -23.45
CA PRO A 98 0.40 10.11 -23.66
C PRO A 98 -0.97 9.89 -24.31
N ALA A 99 -1.09 9.01 -25.31
CA ALA A 99 -2.39 8.71 -25.91
C ALA A 99 -3.33 8.02 -24.92
N LEU A 100 -2.84 7.04 -24.16
CA LEU A 100 -3.63 6.34 -23.14
C LEU A 100 -4.11 7.27 -22.02
N LEU A 101 -3.25 8.20 -21.57
CA LEU A 101 -3.61 9.18 -20.55
C LEU A 101 -4.67 10.17 -21.07
N ARG A 102 -4.54 10.66 -22.31
CA ARG A 102 -5.58 11.50 -22.94
C ARG A 102 -6.90 10.76 -23.09
N ALA A 103 -6.88 9.47 -23.45
CA ALA A 103 -8.08 8.64 -23.53
C ALA A 103 -8.79 8.46 -22.17
N LYS A 104 -8.08 8.61 -21.04
CA LYS A 104 -8.66 8.67 -19.69
C LYS A 104 -9.16 10.08 -19.29
N GLY A 105 -9.15 11.03 -20.23
CA GLY A 105 -9.57 12.41 -20.03
C GLY A 105 -8.58 13.25 -19.21
N LEU A 106 -7.29 12.88 -19.21
CA LEU A 106 -6.26 13.60 -18.48
C LEU A 106 -5.62 14.69 -19.36
N SER A 107 -5.38 15.86 -18.77
CA SER A 107 -4.65 16.95 -19.40
C SER A 107 -3.15 16.74 -19.23
N LEU A 108 -2.41 16.81 -20.34
CA LEU A 108 -0.96 16.66 -20.36
C LEU A 108 -0.29 17.89 -20.94
N GLN A 109 0.84 18.27 -20.36
CA GLN A 109 1.70 19.33 -20.88
C GLN A 109 3.13 18.80 -21.01
N ASP A 110 3.77 19.06 -22.15
CA ASP A 110 5.21 18.84 -22.29
C ASP A 110 5.93 19.82 -21.35
N VAL A 111 6.93 19.32 -20.64
CA VAL A 111 7.58 20.07 -19.58
C VAL A 111 9.02 19.60 -19.41
N ASP A 112 9.91 20.51 -19.03
CA ASP A 112 11.25 20.13 -18.63
C ASP A 112 11.20 19.27 -17.35
N PRO A 113 11.96 18.16 -17.25
CA PRO A 113 11.95 17.28 -16.08
C PRO A 113 12.19 18.01 -14.75
N THR A 114 13.06 19.02 -14.73
CA THR A 114 13.35 19.79 -13.50
C THR A 114 12.18 20.70 -13.11
N VAL A 115 11.46 21.25 -14.09
CA VAL A 115 10.23 22.02 -13.86
C VAL A 115 9.13 21.10 -13.35
N ALA A 116 8.94 19.93 -13.95
CA ALA A 116 7.96 18.93 -13.54
C ALA A 116 8.19 18.47 -12.09
N SER A 117 9.45 18.17 -11.75
CA SER A 117 9.83 17.79 -10.38
C SER A 117 9.52 18.90 -9.38
N ARG A 118 9.85 20.16 -9.69
CA ARG A 118 9.52 21.30 -8.80
C ARG A 118 8.02 21.48 -8.63
N ARG A 119 7.23 21.36 -9.70
CA ARG A 119 5.77 21.48 -9.66
C ARG A 119 5.12 20.35 -8.86
N LEU A 120 5.65 19.13 -8.99
CA LEU A 120 5.22 17.98 -8.20
C LEU A 120 5.48 18.17 -6.71
N SER A 121 6.69 18.61 -6.34
CA SER A 121 7.04 18.96 -4.95
C SER A 121 6.17 20.10 -4.40
N GLY A 122 5.83 21.08 -5.24
CA GLY A 122 4.90 22.16 -4.91
C GLY A 122 3.41 21.76 -4.98
N ARG A 123 3.08 20.49 -5.25
CA ARG A 123 1.72 19.95 -5.38
C ARG A 123 0.83 20.69 -6.39
N THR A 124 1.46 21.24 -7.43
CA THR A 124 0.78 21.91 -8.57
C THR A 124 0.63 21.00 -9.80
N ALA A 125 1.31 19.85 -9.81
CA ALA A 125 1.10 18.75 -10.75
C ALA A 125 0.57 17.51 -10.03
N ALA A 126 -0.25 16.71 -10.71
CA ALA A 126 -0.78 15.47 -10.14
C ALA A 126 0.28 14.36 -10.14
N CYS A 127 1.02 14.23 -11.24
CA CYS A 127 2.20 13.37 -11.41
C CYS A 127 2.97 13.88 -12.64
N TYR A 128 4.16 13.34 -12.89
CA TYR A 128 4.81 13.51 -14.19
C TYR A 128 5.38 12.18 -14.68
N VAL A 129 5.68 12.13 -15.97
CA VAL A 129 6.25 10.96 -16.61
C VAL A 129 7.52 11.35 -17.33
N LEU A 130 8.55 10.53 -17.16
CA LEU A 130 9.80 10.60 -17.91
C LEU A 130 9.83 9.49 -18.95
N THR A 131 10.30 9.82 -20.15
CA THR A 131 10.64 8.88 -21.21
C THR A 131 12.07 9.15 -21.67
N SER A 132 12.61 8.33 -22.57
CA SER A 132 13.95 8.56 -23.12
C SER A 132 14.10 9.89 -23.89
N ALA A 133 13.00 10.44 -24.40
CA ALA A 133 13.03 11.62 -25.28
C ALA A 133 12.39 12.87 -24.66
N ARG A 134 11.41 12.71 -23.77
CA ARG A 134 10.57 13.81 -23.27
C ARG A 134 10.07 13.55 -21.86
N ALA A 135 9.64 14.62 -21.21
CA ALA A 135 8.84 14.56 -19.99
C ALA A 135 7.50 15.26 -20.19
N PHE A 136 6.47 14.73 -19.54
CA PHE A 136 5.13 15.31 -19.55
C PHE A 136 4.56 15.29 -18.14
N GLU A 137 3.90 16.38 -17.75
CA GLU A 137 3.15 16.45 -16.50
C GLU A 137 1.68 16.14 -16.75
N VAL A 138 1.03 15.54 -15.74
CA VAL A 138 -0.42 15.42 -15.67
C VAL A 138 -0.93 16.51 -14.74
N SER A 139 -1.77 17.40 -15.27
CA SER A 139 -2.30 18.54 -14.51
C SER A 139 -3.27 18.08 -13.42
N THR A 140 -3.31 18.83 -12.32
CA THR A 140 -4.41 18.71 -11.34
C THR A 140 -5.71 19.27 -11.92
N SER A 141 -6.85 18.91 -11.33
CA SER A 141 -8.16 19.41 -11.74
C SER A 141 -8.97 19.81 -10.52
N PRO A 142 -9.70 20.95 -10.55
CA PRO A 142 -10.61 21.31 -9.46
C PRO A 142 -11.84 20.38 -9.38
N HIS A 143 -12.14 19.66 -10.47
CA HIS A 143 -13.31 18.77 -10.55
C HIS A 143 -13.00 17.30 -10.23
N ARG A 144 -11.73 16.96 -9.99
CA ARG A 144 -11.28 15.59 -9.73
C ARG A 144 -10.28 15.58 -8.59
N SER A 145 -10.50 14.73 -7.58
CA SER A 145 -9.54 14.55 -6.50
C SER A 145 -8.19 14.04 -7.04
N LEU A 146 -7.11 14.29 -6.29
CA LEU A 146 -5.79 13.77 -6.63
C LEU A 146 -5.82 12.24 -6.74
N ALA A 147 -6.46 11.56 -5.78
CA ALA A 147 -6.61 10.10 -5.80
C ALA A 147 -7.29 9.60 -7.09
N ALA A 148 -8.42 10.19 -7.48
CA ALA A 148 -9.10 9.84 -8.73
C ALA A 148 -8.24 10.11 -9.98
N THR A 149 -7.43 11.17 -9.96
CA THR A 149 -6.50 11.48 -11.04
C THR A 149 -5.42 10.42 -11.15
N LEU A 150 -4.81 10.05 -10.02
CA LEU A 150 -3.77 9.02 -9.98
C LEU A 150 -4.30 7.62 -10.32
N SER A 151 -5.52 7.27 -9.90
CA SER A 151 -6.16 6.02 -10.32
C SER A 151 -6.36 5.98 -11.83
N ALA A 152 -6.81 7.08 -12.45
CA ALA A 152 -6.94 7.16 -13.90
C ALA A 152 -5.58 7.05 -14.63
N VAL A 153 -4.51 7.61 -14.05
CA VAL A 153 -3.14 7.46 -14.56
C VAL A 153 -2.72 5.99 -14.53
N VAL A 154 -2.85 5.30 -13.39
CA VAL A 154 -2.43 3.90 -13.24
C VAL A 154 -3.24 2.96 -14.13
N GLU A 155 -4.56 3.15 -14.19
CA GLU A 155 -5.47 2.36 -15.03
C GLU A 155 -5.29 2.61 -16.55
N ALA A 156 -4.48 3.60 -16.94
CA ALA A 156 -4.12 3.80 -18.34
C ALA A 156 -3.12 2.74 -18.83
N TYR A 157 -2.14 2.36 -18.01
CA TYR A 157 -1.06 1.45 -18.42
C TYR A 157 -1.07 0.08 -17.75
N LYS A 158 -1.67 -0.06 -16.55
CA LYS A 158 -1.73 -1.33 -15.82
C LYS A 158 -2.22 -2.53 -16.64
N PRO A 159 -3.20 -2.42 -17.56
CA PRO A 159 -3.65 -3.56 -18.37
C PRO A 159 -2.63 -4.04 -19.41
N SER A 160 -1.69 -3.20 -19.84
CA SER A 160 -0.77 -3.47 -20.95
C SER A 160 0.69 -3.59 -20.55
N ASN A 161 1.02 -3.25 -19.30
CA ASN A 161 2.40 -3.19 -18.84
C ASN A 161 2.56 -3.86 -17.48
N ARG A 162 3.70 -4.55 -17.32
CA ARG A 162 4.16 -4.97 -16.00
C ARG A 162 4.72 -3.76 -15.27
N ILE A 163 4.20 -3.50 -14.07
CA ILE A 163 4.64 -2.37 -13.25
C ILE A 163 5.78 -2.81 -12.34
N TYR A 164 6.94 -2.17 -12.47
CA TYR A 164 8.04 -2.28 -11.52
C TYR A 164 8.01 -1.07 -10.59
N ARG A 165 8.06 -1.32 -9.28
CA ARG A 165 8.08 -0.26 -8.27
C ARG A 165 9.53 0.08 -7.94
N VAL A 166 9.93 1.31 -8.22
CA VAL A 166 11.32 1.76 -8.09
C VAL A 166 11.39 3.06 -7.28
N MET A 167 12.50 3.27 -6.56
CA MET A 167 12.74 4.50 -5.80
C MET A 167 13.53 5.54 -6.59
N SER A 168 14.38 5.09 -7.52
CA SER A 168 15.20 5.97 -8.34
C SER A 168 14.39 6.61 -9.46
N THR A 169 14.74 7.85 -9.80
CA THR A 169 14.28 8.55 -11.02
C THR A 169 15.36 8.64 -12.09
N ASP A 170 16.54 8.07 -11.85
CA ASP A 170 17.64 8.03 -12.81
C ASP A 170 17.36 6.98 -13.90
N LEU A 171 16.98 7.45 -15.09
CA LEU A 171 16.67 6.57 -16.22
C LEU A 171 17.88 5.78 -16.73
N GLY A 172 19.12 6.26 -16.50
CA GLY A 172 20.34 5.56 -16.86
C GLY A 172 20.53 4.32 -15.99
N ALA A 173 20.55 4.52 -14.68
CA ALA A 173 20.66 3.44 -13.70
C ALA A 173 19.51 2.41 -13.84
N LEU A 174 18.28 2.88 -14.05
CA LEU A 174 17.13 1.98 -14.26
C LEU A 174 17.27 1.18 -15.56
N ARG A 175 17.86 1.74 -16.62
CA ARG A 175 18.09 1.00 -17.87
C ARG A 175 19.15 -0.09 -17.69
N GLU A 176 20.18 0.18 -16.90
CA GLU A 176 21.21 -0.82 -16.57
C GLU A 176 20.63 -1.98 -15.75
N GLU A 177 19.78 -1.69 -14.76
CA GLU A 177 19.19 -2.70 -13.88
C GLU A 177 18.07 -3.52 -14.56
N TYR A 178 17.18 -2.87 -15.31
CA TYR A 178 15.98 -3.50 -15.89
C TYR A 178 16.10 -3.82 -17.39
N GLY A 179 17.20 -3.43 -18.04
CA GLY A 179 17.49 -3.63 -19.46
C GLY A 179 16.74 -2.67 -20.40
N SER A 180 15.52 -2.27 -20.07
CA SER A 180 14.75 -1.29 -20.84
C SER A 180 13.93 -0.34 -19.95
N VAL A 181 13.71 0.87 -20.47
CA VAL A 181 12.85 1.89 -19.83
C VAL A 181 12.00 2.53 -20.93
N ALA A 182 10.70 2.22 -20.94
CA ALA A 182 9.74 2.83 -21.83
C ALA A 182 9.20 4.14 -21.22
N ALA A 183 8.82 4.09 -19.95
CA ALA A 183 8.40 5.27 -19.20
C ALA A 183 8.61 5.08 -17.69
N LEU A 184 8.85 6.18 -16.98
CA LEU A 184 8.84 6.24 -15.53
C LEU A 184 7.76 7.22 -15.08
N VAL A 185 6.75 6.76 -14.36
CA VAL A 185 5.70 7.59 -13.77
C VAL A 185 6.09 7.94 -12.33
N VAL A 186 6.22 9.23 -12.05
CA VAL A 186 6.66 9.77 -10.76
C VAL A 186 5.49 10.47 -10.07
N PHE A 187 5.20 10.02 -8.85
CA PHE A 187 4.04 10.44 -8.05
C PHE A 187 4.44 11.43 -6.94
N PRO A 188 3.49 12.28 -6.47
CA PRO A 188 3.78 13.25 -5.44
C PRO A 188 4.03 12.55 -4.10
N THR A 189 4.83 13.17 -3.25
CA THR A 189 4.98 12.72 -1.86
C THR A 189 3.68 12.92 -1.09
N PHE A 190 3.34 11.96 -0.24
CA PHE A 190 2.19 12.04 0.66
C PHE A 190 2.66 12.26 2.09
N THR A 191 1.88 13.02 2.85
CA THR A 191 2.01 13.15 4.29
C THR A 191 1.18 12.06 4.98
N LYS A 192 1.50 11.74 6.24
CA LYS A 192 0.67 10.85 7.08
C LYS A 192 -0.76 11.36 7.18
N ARG A 193 -0.94 12.69 7.21
CA ARG A 193 -2.24 13.35 7.17
C ARG A 193 -2.99 13.09 5.86
N ASP A 194 -2.33 13.17 4.71
CA ASP A 194 -2.94 12.83 3.41
C ASP A 194 -3.51 11.40 3.45
N ILE A 195 -2.77 10.43 4.02
CA ILE A 195 -3.22 9.03 4.13
C ILE A 195 -4.48 8.90 5.00
N VAL A 196 -4.51 9.60 6.15
CA VAL A 196 -5.67 9.66 7.03
C VAL A 196 -6.90 10.24 6.32
N ASP A 197 -6.72 11.32 5.57
CA ASP A 197 -7.82 11.97 4.84
C ASP A 197 -8.33 11.09 3.68
N ILE A 198 -7.43 10.42 2.95
CA ILE A 198 -7.78 9.47 1.88
C ILE A 198 -8.49 8.23 2.44
N ALA A 199 -8.11 7.76 3.63
CA ALA A 199 -8.77 6.63 4.30
C ALA A 199 -10.25 6.93 4.61
N ARG A 200 -10.60 8.20 4.83
CA ARG A 200 -11.98 8.65 5.03
C ARG A 200 -12.72 8.97 3.73
N ALA A 201 -11.98 9.32 2.68
CA ALA A 201 -12.57 9.63 1.37
C ALA A 201 -13.11 8.37 0.68
N PRO A 202 -14.17 8.50 -0.15
CA PRO A 202 -14.70 7.37 -0.91
C PRO A 202 -13.72 6.87 -1.99
N VAL A 203 -12.88 7.75 -2.53
CA VAL A 203 -11.89 7.41 -3.55
C VAL A 203 -10.54 7.14 -2.91
N LYS A 204 -9.95 5.98 -3.21
CA LYS A 204 -8.64 5.54 -2.69
C LYS A 204 -7.53 5.77 -3.72
N LEU A 205 -6.29 5.72 -3.26
CA LEU A 205 -5.13 5.70 -4.15
C LEU A 205 -5.07 4.36 -4.89
N PRO A 206 -4.57 4.31 -6.13
CA PRO A 206 -4.29 3.03 -6.76
C PRO A 206 -3.18 2.30 -5.99
N THR A 207 -3.25 0.97 -5.96
CA THR A 207 -2.27 0.15 -5.23
C THR A 207 -0.84 0.43 -5.69
N GLY A 208 0.08 0.51 -4.72
CA GLY A 208 1.51 0.51 -5.01
C GLY A 208 2.17 1.84 -5.23
N ILE A 209 1.48 2.96 -4.99
CA ILE A 209 2.09 4.29 -4.93
C ILE A 209 2.74 4.52 -3.56
N THR A 210 2.00 4.30 -2.46
CA THR A 210 2.50 4.56 -1.11
C THR A 210 3.41 3.44 -0.63
N ARG A 211 4.47 3.80 0.09
CA ARG A 211 5.43 2.86 0.67
C ARG A 211 5.67 3.18 2.15
N HIS A 212 5.03 2.45 3.04
CA HIS A 212 5.29 2.58 4.47
C HIS A 212 6.51 1.74 4.87
N LEU A 213 7.45 2.36 5.59
CA LEU A 213 8.52 1.68 6.28
C LEU A 213 8.14 1.65 7.76
N ILE A 214 7.89 0.46 8.26
CA ILE A 214 7.40 0.25 9.61
C ILE A 214 8.40 -0.64 10.34
N PRO A 215 9.09 -0.15 11.38
CA PRO A 215 9.95 -0.98 12.20
C PRO A 215 9.13 -1.94 13.06
N GLY A 216 9.73 -3.09 13.43
CA GLY A 216 9.12 -4.02 14.39
C GLY A 216 7.85 -4.72 13.87
N ARG A 217 7.75 -4.99 12.58
CA ARG A 217 6.63 -5.76 12.01
C ARG A 217 6.51 -7.14 12.65
N ALA A 218 5.30 -7.49 13.05
CA ALA A 218 4.95 -8.82 13.52
C ALA A 218 4.81 -9.75 12.31
N LEU A 219 5.81 -10.60 12.11
CA LEU A 219 5.84 -11.59 11.04
C LEU A 219 5.61 -12.99 11.61
N ARG A 220 4.96 -13.84 10.82
CA ARG A 220 4.65 -15.25 11.14
C ARG A 220 3.99 -15.40 12.50
N VAL A 221 3.05 -14.50 12.81
CA VAL A 221 2.16 -14.61 13.98
C VAL A 221 1.32 -15.88 13.89
N ASN A 222 0.99 -16.35 12.68
CA ASN A 222 0.43 -17.69 12.44
C ASN A 222 -0.74 -18.01 13.39
N ILE A 223 -1.73 -17.12 13.44
CA ILE A 223 -2.95 -17.35 14.21
C ILE A 223 -3.95 -18.19 13.40
N PRO A 224 -4.67 -19.13 14.05
CA PRO A 224 -5.77 -19.82 13.40
C PRO A 224 -6.80 -18.82 12.90
N LEU A 225 -7.19 -18.95 11.63
CA LEU A 225 -8.17 -18.06 10.99
C LEU A 225 -9.53 -18.13 11.71
N ASP A 226 -9.86 -19.28 12.29
CA ASP A 226 -11.09 -19.47 13.07
C ASP A 226 -11.23 -18.43 14.20
N VAL A 227 -10.12 -18.00 14.84
CA VAL A 227 -10.15 -16.94 15.87
C VAL A 227 -10.78 -15.65 15.35
N LEU A 228 -10.67 -15.35 14.05
CA LEU A 228 -11.23 -14.16 13.43
C LEU A 228 -12.63 -14.39 12.85
N ILE A 229 -13.00 -15.65 12.56
CA ILE A 229 -14.26 -16.03 11.90
C ILE A 229 -15.33 -16.42 12.91
N SER A 230 -15.03 -17.25 13.92
CA SER A 230 -16.06 -17.73 14.82
C SER A 230 -16.62 -16.58 15.68
N PRO A 231 -17.94 -16.60 15.96
CA PRO A 231 -18.57 -15.63 16.85
C PRO A 231 -17.87 -15.58 18.21
N GLY A 232 -17.91 -14.43 18.86
CA GLY A 232 -17.41 -14.29 20.22
C GLY A 232 -17.22 -12.86 20.64
N ASP A 233 -17.04 -12.67 21.94
CA ASP A 233 -16.74 -11.38 22.53
C ASP A 233 -15.33 -10.91 22.12
N ILE A 234 -15.23 -9.64 21.70
CA ILE A 234 -13.99 -9.04 21.22
C ILE A 234 -12.96 -8.91 22.35
N ASP A 235 -13.40 -8.61 23.57
CA ASP A 235 -12.50 -8.46 24.71
C ASP A 235 -11.92 -9.82 25.09
N GLN A 236 -12.73 -10.89 25.04
CA GLN A 236 -12.26 -12.26 25.22
C GLN A 236 -11.23 -12.67 24.17
N LYS A 237 -11.46 -12.36 22.89
CA LYS A 237 -10.49 -12.66 21.82
C LYS A 237 -9.19 -11.87 21.99
N ASN A 238 -9.25 -10.61 22.43
CA ASN A 238 -8.05 -9.82 22.73
C ASN A 238 -7.30 -10.33 23.98
N ARG A 239 -8.00 -10.76 25.03
CA ARG A 239 -7.37 -11.43 26.19
C ARG A 239 -6.63 -12.70 25.78
N TRP A 240 -7.29 -13.55 24.98
CA TRP A 240 -6.67 -14.74 24.41
C TRP A 240 -5.42 -14.40 23.59
N MET A 241 -5.48 -13.35 22.77
CA MET A 241 -4.34 -12.92 21.94
C MET A 241 -3.16 -12.45 22.81
N ALA A 242 -3.44 -11.71 23.88
CA ALA A 242 -2.41 -11.27 24.83
C ALA A 242 -1.76 -12.44 25.57
N GLU A 243 -2.56 -13.41 26.03
CA GLU A 243 -2.08 -14.65 26.66
C GLU A 243 -1.22 -15.47 25.70
N GLU A 244 -1.63 -15.60 24.43
CA GLU A 244 -0.89 -16.33 23.41
C GLU A 244 0.48 -15.70 23.11
N ILE A 245 0.54 -14.36 23.03
CA ILE A 245 1.81 -13.64 22.85
C ILE A 245 2.70 -13.79 24.09
N HIS A 246 2.13 -13.68 25.29
CA HIS A 246 2.86 -13.86 26.53
C HIS A 246 3.43 -15.28 26.65
N ARG A 247 2.64 -16.31 26.35
CA ARG A 247 3.06 -17.70 26.31
C ARG A 247 4.22 -17.92 25.35
N ARG A 248 4.11 -17.41 24.11
CA ARG A 248 5.19 -17.50 23.11
C ARG A 248 6.46 -16.78 23.52
N LEU A 249 6.34 -15.67 24.25
CA LEU A 249 7.49 -14.95 24.81
C LEU A 249 8.22 -15.82 25.85
N LEU A 250 7.48 -16.40 26.81
CA LEU A 250 8.04 -17.29 27.84
C LEU A 250 8.67 -18.56 27.25
N GLU A 251 8.12 -19.05 26.13
CA GLU A 251 8.67 -20.19 25.39
C GLU A 251 9.85 -19.83 24.47
N ASN A 252 10.35 -18.59 24.49
CA ASN A 252 11.41 -18.08 23.60
C ASN A 252 11.10 -18.26 22.09
N ARG A 253 9.81 -18.19 21.72
CA ARG A 253 9.33 -18.33 20.32
C ARG A 253 9.20 -17.00 19.58
N ILE A 254 9.59 -15.90 20.22
CA ILE A 254 9.59 -14.56 19.64
C ILE A 254 11.03 -14.06 19.55
N ARG A 255 11.45 -13.64 18.37
CA ARG A 255 12.77 -13.05 18.13
C ARG A 255 12.61 -11.68 17.50
N PHE A 256 13.40 -10.73 17.99
CA PHE A 256 13.50 -9.40 17.42
C PHE A 256 14.82 -9.28 16.67
N TYR A 257 14.75 -8.86 15.40
CA TYR A 257 15.90 -8.61 14.56
C TYR A 257 15.94 -7.12 14.23
N PRO A 258 16.97 -6.37 14.68
CA PRO A 258 17.08 -4.94 14.43
C PRO A 258 17.58 -4.62 13.01
N GLU A 259 18.14 -5.61 12.30
CA GLU A 259 18.77 -5.45 10.99
C GLU A 259 17.79 -5.76 9.83
N SER A 260 18.07 -5.21 8.65
CA SER A 260 17.32 -5.55 7.43
C SER A 260 17.59 -7.00 7.04
N SER A 261 16.51 -7.72 6.69
CA SER A 261 16.57 -9.16 6.41
C SER A 261 15.97 -9.48 5.04
N PHE A 262 16.52 -10.48 4.36
CA PHE A 262 15.96 -11.05 3.13
C PHE A 262 15.14 -12.30 3.47
N LEU A 263 13.93 -12.42 2.91
CA LEU A 263 13.12 -13.64 2.95
C LEU A 263 13.09 -14.25 1.54
N PHE A 264 13.24 -15.56 1.45
CA PHE A 264 13.30 -16.31 0.17
C PHE A 264 12.04 -17.14 -0.10
N ASP A 265 11.02 -17.02 0.75
CA ASP A 265 9.87 -17.92 0.82
C ASP A 265 8.54 -17.18 1.08
N GLU A 266 8.44 -15.92 0.66
CA GLU A 266 7.24 -15.07 0.83
C GLU A 266 6.28 -15.12 -0.37
#